data_AF-A0A350W4H9-F1
#
_entry.id   AF-A0A350W4H9-F1
#
_cell.length_a   1.000
_cell.length_b   1.000
_cell.length_c   1.000
_cell.angle_alpha   90.00
_cell.angle_beta   90.00
_cell.angle_gamma   90.00
#
_symmetry.space_group_name_H-M   'P 1'
#
loop_
_entity.id
_entity.type
_entity.pdbx_description
1 polymer ?
#
loop_
_entity_poly.entity_id
_entity_poly.type
_entity_poly.pdbx_seq_one_letter_code
_entity_poly.pdbx_strand_id
1 'polypeptide(L)'
;MLNQIIKELKNHAPFTIFGAFTGIAVMFLFQKLPAGVSYNIFYVLHPVHVLLSALVTAAMYEIHKCGMARRKCNIFLLLFIGYVGSVGIATLSDSVIPYLGEILLDMPNRKIHLGFIEKWWLVNPLALIGILIAYFKPATKFPHAAHVLISTWASLFHIIMAIGSPLNLLSYIAVFLFLFVSVWIPCCVSDIVFPLLFVKDEVDKNV
;
A
#
# COMPACT_ATOMS: atom_id res chain seq x y z
N MET A 1 -22.01 -5.19 -3.57
CA MET A 1 -20.55 -5.15 -3.34
C MET A 1 -19.91 -3.92 -4.00
N LEU A 2 -20.12 -3.69 -5.30
CA LEU A 2 -19.58 -2.51 -6.00
C LEU A 2 -19.92 -1.16 -5.33
N ASN A 3 -21.17 -0.95 -4.90
CA ASN A 3 -21.57 0.28 -4.19
C ASN A 3 -20.83 0.50 -2.87
N GLN A 4 -20.47 -0.59 -2.17
CA GLN A 4 -19.66 -0.51 -0.95
C GLN A 4 -18.21 -0.14 -1.30
N ILE A 5 -17.63 -0.76 -2.32
CA ILE A 5 -16.28 -0.42 -2.81
C ILE A 5 -16.19 1.05 -3.20
N ILE A 6 -17.15 1.55 -3.98
CA ILE A 6 -17.20 2.96 -4.39
C ILE A 6 -17.34 3.88 -3.18
N LYS A 7 -18.16 3.51 -2.20
CA LYS A 7 -18.33 4.28 -0.96
C LYS A 7 -17.02 4.35 -0.17
N GLU A 8 -16.33 3.22 0.00
CA GLU A 8 -15.05 3.16 0.71
C GLU A 8 -13.97 3.96 -0.02
N LEU A 9 -13.85 3.81 -1.35
CA LEU A 9 -12.96 4.63 -2.16
C LEU A 9 -13.25 6.12 -1.98
N LYS A 10 -14.51 6.56 -2.05
CA LYS A 10 -14.87 7.97 -1.84
C LYS A 10 -14.50 8.48 -0.45
N ASN A 11 -14.67 7.67 0.59
CA ASN A 11 -14.34 8.06 1.97
C ASN A 11 -12.83 8.19 2.20
N HIS A 12 -12.01 7.41 1.48
CA HIS A 12 -10.55 7.41 1.65
C HIS A 12 -9.83 8.36 0.68
N ALA A 13 -10.49 8.81 -0.38
CA ALA A 13 -9.94 9.75 -1.35
C ALA A 13 -9.36 11.03 -0.71
N PRO A 14 -10.00 11.71 0.28
CA PRO A 14 -9.43 12.91 0.89
C PRO A 14 -8.08 12.66 1.57
N PHE A 15 -7.93 11.50 2.21
CA PHE A 15 -6.68 11.13 2.87
C PHE A 15 -5.59 10.80 1.86
N THR A 16 -5.91 10.11 0.76
CA THR A 16 -4.95 9.88 -0.33
C THR A 16 -4.58 11.18 -1.05
N ILE A 17 -5.53 12.11 -1.23
CA ILE A 17 -5.26 13.45 -1.77
C ILE A 17 -4.27 14.19 -0.86
N PHE A 18 -4.49 14.17 0.45
CA PHE A 18 -3.56 14.73 1.42
C PHE A 18 -2.16 14.08 1.30
N GLY A 19 -2.10 12.75 1.22
CA GLY A 19 -0.86 12.01 0.96
C GLY A 19 -0.17 12.49 -0.31
N ALA A 20 -0.88 12.57 -1.43
CA ALA A 20 -0.33 13.02 -2.71
C ALA A 20 0.16 14.47 -2.66
N PHE A 21 -0.57 15.38 -2.01
CA PHE A 21 -0.11 16.76 -1.80
C PHE A 21 1.16 16.83 -0.98
N THR A 22 1.23 16.10 0.13
CA THR A 22 2.48 16.04 0.93
C THR A 22 3.61 15.41 0.12
N GLY A 23 3.30 14.41 -0.72
CA GLY A 23 4.26 13.80 -1.63
C GLY A 23 4.85 14.82 -2.62
N ILE A 24 4.02 15.66 -3.23
CA ILE A 24 4.49 16.74 -4.10
C ILE A 24 5.33 17.78 -3.34
N ALA A 25 4.95 18.13 -2.12
CA ALA A 25 5.76 19.02 -1.29
C ALA A 25 7.14 18.42 -0.97
N VAL A 26 7.19 17.14 -0.60
CA VAL A 26 8.44 16.39 -0.40
C VAL A 26 9.24 16.32 -1.69
N MET A 27 8.60 16.05 -2.83
CA MET A 27 9.26 16.01 -4.13
C MET A 27 9.94 17.33 -4.46
N PHE A 28 9.26 18.46 -4.26
CA PHE A 28 9.82 19.78 -4.54
C PHE A 28 11.12 20.02 -3.76
N LEU A 29 11.17 19.57 -2.50
CA LEU A 29 12.33 19.70 -1.61
C LEU A 29 13.45 18.70 -1.93
N PHE A 30 13.10 17.48 -2.34
CA PHE A 30 14.02 16.32 -2.38
C PHE A 30 14.25 15.72 -3.78
N GLN A 31 13.69 16.29 -4.85
CA GLN A 31 13.89 15.83 -6.24
C GLN A 31 15.36 15.79 -6.71
N LYS A 32 16.26 16.47 -6.01
CA LYS A 32 17.71 16.50 -6.31
C LYS A 32 18.52 15.48 -5.50
N LEU A 33 17.87 14.62 -4.70
CA LEU A 33 18.56 13.59 -3.95
C LEU A 33 19.26 12.61 -4.90
N PRO A 34 20.48 12.13 -4.55
CA PRO A 34 21.11 11.05 -5.29
C PRO A 34 20.23 9.80 -5.31
N ALA A 35 20.18 9.09 -6.44
CA ALA A 35 19.36 7.90 -6.59
C ALA A 35 19.58 6.84 -5.49
N GLY A 36 20.82 6.66 -5.01
CA GLY A 36 21.12 5.75 -3.90
C GLY A 36 20.51 6.16 -2.55
N VAL A 37 20.35 7.47 -2.29
CA VAL A 37 19.66 7.96 -1.08
C VAL A 37 18.16 7.72 -1.21
N SER A 38 17.57 8.04 -2.35
CA SER A 38 16.14 7.79 -2.63
C SER A 38 15.81 6.30 -2.56
N TYR A 39 16.69 5.44 -3.06
CA TYR A 39 16.61 3.97 -2.93
C TYR A 39 16.58 3.51 -1.47
N ASN A 40 17.47 4.06 -0.63
CA ASN A 40 17.49 3.71 0.79
C ASN A 40 16.22 4.17 1.51
N ILE A 41 15.72 5.37 1.20
CA ILE A 41 14.47 5.88 1.78
C ILE A 41 13.29 5.00 1.33
N PHE A 42 13.20 4.66 0.04
CA PHE A 42 12.22 3.71 -0.48
C PHE A 42 12.27 2.40 0.31
N TYR A 43 13.45 1.82 0.53
CA TYR A 43 13.59 0.57 1.28
C TYR A 43 13.47 0.67 2.80
N VAL A 44 13.32 1.87 3.37
CA VAL A 44 12.85 2.09 4.74
C VAL A 44 11.32 2.18 4.77
N LEU A 45 10.72 2.92 3.84
CA LEU A 45 9.27 3.12 3.79
C LEU A 45 8.52 1.87 3.31
N HIS A 46 9.07 1.16 2.32
CA HIS A 46 8.47 -0.01 1.69
C HIS A 46 8.11 -1.09 2.72
N PRO A 47 9.06 -1.62 3.52
CA PRO A 47 8.73 -2.68 4.46
C PRO A 47 7.79 -2.22 5.59
N VAL A 48 7.84 -0.94 5.97
CA VAL A 48 6.96 -0.37 7.00
C VAL A 48 5.52 -0.32 6.50
N HIS A 49 5.28 0.14 5.27
CA HIS A 49 3.91 0.16 4.75
C HIS A 49 3.39 -1.25 4.45
N VAL A 50 4.24 -2.19 4.01
CA VAL A 50 3.85 -3.61 3.87
C VAL A 50 3.41 -4.19 5.21
N LEU A 51 4.13 -3.91 6.31
CA LEU A 51 3.72 -4.32 7.65
C LEU A 51 2.34 -3.75 8.01
N LEU A 52 2.13 -2.45 7.75
CA LEU A 52 0.86 -1.79 8.05
C LEU A 52 -0.29 -2.33 7.19
N SER A 53 -0.06 -2.57 5.90
CA SER A 53 -1.02 -3.22 5.02
C SER A 53 -1.38 -4.61 5.54
N ALA A 54 -0.38 -5.44 5.86
CA ALA A 54 -0.61 -6.79 6.37
C ALA A 54 -1.43 -6.79 7.66
N LEU A 55 -1.12 -5.86 8.57
CA LEU A 55 -1.90 -5.61 9.79
C LEU A 55 -3.34 -5.23 9.47
N VAL A 56 -3.57 -4.23 8.62
CA VAL A 56 -4.92 -3.73 8.31
C VAL A 56 -5.75 -4.79 7.59
N THR A 57 -5.19 -5.42 6.55
CA THR A 57 -5.86 -6.48 5.77
C THR A 57 -6.26 -7.65 6.67
N ALA A 58 -5.35 -8.14 7.51
CA ALA A 58 -5.64 -9.24 8.43
C ALA A 58 -6.65 -8.82 9.51
N ALA A 59 -6.49 -7.63 10.10
CA ALA A 59 -7.41 -7.10 11.11
C ALA A 59 -8.81 -6.89 10.56
N MET A 60 -8.94 -6.44 9.31
CA MET A 60 -10.23 -6.26 8.65
C MET A 60 -10.99 -7.59 8.55
N TYR A 61 -10.31 -8.65 8.11
CA TYR A 61 -10.89 -9.99 8.08
C TYR A 61 -11.24 -10.46 9.50
N GLU A 62 -10.32 -10.35 10.45
CA GLU A 62 -10.51 -10.85 11.82
C GLU A 62 -11.69 -10.18 12.54
N ILE A 63 -11.79 -8.85 12.47
CA ILE A 63 -12.88 -8.08 13.08
C ILE A 63 -14.24 -8.51 12.53
N HIS A 64 -14.34 -8.70 11.21
CA HIS A 64 -15.60 -9.00 10.55
C HIS A 64 -15.97 -10.48 10.59
N LYS A 65 -14.97 -11.39 10.63
CA LYS A 65 -15.21 -12.83 10.60
C LYS A 65 -15.31 -13.44 11.99
N CYS A 66 -14.43 -13.06 12.90
CA CYS A 66 -14.23 -13.79 14.15
C CYS A 66 -14.94 -13.15 15.35
N GLY A 67 -15.40 -11.90 15.20
CA GLY A 67 -16.20 -11.17 16.19
C GLY A 67 -15.52 -10.99 17.56
N MET A 68 -16.15 -10.23 18.46
CA MET A 68 -15.62 -9.99 19.82
C MET A 68 -15.45 -11.26 20.67
N ALA A 69 -16.10 -12.36 20.29
CA ALA A 69 -16.07 -13.62 21.05
C ALA A 69 -14.89 -14.56 20.68
N ARG A 70 -13.96 -14.15 19.80
CA ARG A 70 -12.78 -14.95 19.39
C ARG A 70 -13.12 -16.42 19.10
N ARG A 71 -14.12 -16.68 18.25
CA ARG A 71 -14.19 -18.01 17.62
C ARG A 71 -12.85 -18.24 16.91
N LYS A 72 -12.32 -19.47 16.95
CA LYS A 72 -11.03 -19.81 16.32
C LYS A 72 -11.06 -19.40 14.84
N CYS A 73 -10.49 -18.23 14.52
CA CYS A 73 -10.23 -17.88 13.13
C CYS A 73 -9.34 -18.98 12.55
N ASN A 74 -9.60 -19.37 11.30
CA ASN A 74 -8.68 -20.23 10.60
C ASN A 74 -7.37 -19.44 10.38
N ILE A 75 -6.34 -19.76 11.18
CA ILE A 75 -5.07 -19.04 11.17
C ILE A 75 -4.38 -19.12 9.81
N PHE A 76 -4.56 -20.23 9.07
CA PHE A 76 -4.04 -20.38 7.72
C PHE A 76 -4.70 -19.41 6.75
N LEU A 77 -6.02 -19.21 6.89
CA LEU A 77 -6.75 -18.26 6.07
C LEU A 77 -6.40 -16.81 6.43
N LEU A 78 -6.20 -16.50 7.71
CA LEU A 78 -5.71 -15.19 8.16
C LEU A 78 -4.33 -14.88 7.58
N LEU A 79 -3.40 -15.84 7.66
CA LEU A 79 -2.06 -15.73 7.07
C LEU A 79 -2.13 -15.52 5.56
N PHE A 80 -2.95 -16.29 4.85
CA PHE A 80 -3.14 -16.17 3.41
C PHE A 80 -3.67 -14.78 3.03
N ILE A 81 -4.76 -14.33 3.68
CA ILE A 81 -5.41 -13.06 3.39
C ILE A 81 -4.46 -11.89 3.68
N GLY A 82 -3.83 -11.90 4.85
CA GLY A 82 -2.91 -10.85 5.25
C GLY A 82 -1.68 -10.78 4.34
N TYR A 83 -1.09 -11.91 3.97
CA TYR A 83 0.12 -11.96 3.15
C TYR A 83 -0.15 -11.61 1.68
N VAL A 84 -1.17 -12.23 1.06
CA VAL A 84 -1.49 -12.00 -0.35
C VAL A 84 -2.01 -10.58 -0.55
N GLY A 85 -2.86 -10.09 0.36
CA GLY A 85 -3.37 -8.73 0.31
C GLY A 85 -2.24 -7.72 0.47
N SER A 86 -1.35 -7.89 1.44
CA SER A 86 -0.22 -6.97 1.60
C SER A 86 0.82 -7.12 0.50
N VAL A 87 1.60 -8.19 0.46
CA VAL A 87 2.76 -8.31 -0.43
C VAL A 87 2.36 -8.24 -1.91
N GLY A 88 1.28 -8.92 -2.29
CA GLY A 88 0.81 -8.96 -3.68
C GLY A 88 0.34 -7.60 -4.18
N ILE A 89 -0.53 -6.94 -3.42
CA ILE A 89 -1.16 -5.69 -3.85
C ILE A 89 -0.29 -4.46 -3.52
N ALA A 90 0.49 -4.49 -2.43
CA ALA A 90 1.46 -3.43 -2.10
C ALA A 90 2.46 -3.22 -3.24
N THR A 91 2.98 -4.31 -3.83
CA THR A 91 3.87 -4.26 -5.00
C THR A 91 3.25 -3.47 -6.17
N LEU A 92 1.94 -3.55 -6.36
CA LEU A 92 1.27 -2.76 -7.38
C LEU A 92 1.33 -1.27 -7.08
N SER A 93 1.12 -0.90 -5.81
CA SER A 93 1.00 0.49 -5.37
C SER A 93 2.30 1.28 -5.41
N ASP A 94 3.41 0.64 -5.05
CA ASP A 94 4.67 1.34 -4.77
C ASP A 94 5.80 1.03 -5.74
N SER A 95 5.58 0.05 -6.62
CA SER A 95 6.60 -0.42 -7.56
C SER A 95 6.06 -0.43 -8.99
N VAL A 96 4.95 -1.14 -9.25
CA VAL A 96 4.41 -1.27 -10.62
C VAL A 96 3.82 0.03 -11.14
N ILE A 97 2.86 0.64 -10.42
CA ILE A 97 2.22 1.88 -10.88
C ILE A 97 3.22 3.06 -10.94
N PRO A 98 4.12 3.25 -9.96
CA PRO A 98 5.19 4.24 -10.05
C PRO A 98 6.09 4.04 -11.27
N TYR A 99 6.52 2.80 -11.53
CA TYR A 99 7.30 2.47 -12.73
C TYR A 99 6.57 2.78 -14.04
N LEU A 100 5.24 2.57 -14.10
CA LEU A 100 4.44 3.01 -15.25
C LEU A 100 4.42 4.55 -15.39
N GLY A 101 4.43 5.27 -14.28
CA GLY A 101 4.59 6.73 -14.27
C GLY A 101 5.94 7.19 -14.78
N GLU A 102 7.01 6.49 -14.41
CA GLU A 102 8.36 6.74 -14.91
C GLU A 102 8.46 6.52 -16.42
N ILE A 103 7.82 5.47 -16.95
CA ILE A 103 7.75 5.21 -18.39
C ILE A 103 6.97 6.34 -19.09
N LEU A 104 5.79 6.72 -18.56
CA LEU A 104 4.95 7.73 -19.20
C LEU A 104 5.63 9.11 -19.23
N LEU A 105 6.44 9.41 -18.22
CA LEU A 105 7.20 10.66 -18.11
C LEU A 105 8.59 10.60 -18.77
N ASP A 106 8.90 9.50 -19.48
CA ASP A 106 10.18 9.24 -20.13
C ASP A 106 11.39 9.50 -19.22
N MET A 107 11.31 9.00 -17.98
CA MET A 107 12.40 9.18 -17.02
C MET A 107 13.62 8.33 -17.40
N PRO A 108 14.83 8.89 -17.26
CA PRO A 108 16.06 8.27 -17.76
C PRO A 108 16.49 7.03 -16.95
N ASN A 109 16.19 7.00 -15.65
CA ASN A 109 16.65 5.96 -14.73
C ASN A 109 15.53 5.02 -14.27
N ARG A 110 14.53 4.79 -15.12
CA ARG A 110 13.37 3.93 -14.83
C ARG A 110 13.80 2.50 -14.48
N LYS A 111 13.29 1.97 -13.37
CA LYS A 111 13.56 0.59 -12.95
C LYS A 111 12.45 0.09 -12.05
N ILE A 112 12.00 -1.13 -12.27
CA ILE A 112 11.05 -1.77 -11.36
C ILE A 112 11.79 -2.34 -10.15
N HIS A 113 11.29 -2.02 -8.94
CA HIS A 113 11.87 -2.49 -7.69
C HIS A 113 10.91 -3.40 -6.93
N LEU A 114 11.12 -4.71 -7.04
CA LEU A 114 10.21 -5.69 -6.41
C LEU A 114 10.70 -6.00 -4.99
N GLY A 115 10.21 -5.25 -4.00
CA GLY A 115 10.75 -5.31 -2.63
C GLY A 115 10.69 -6.69 -1.96
N PHE A 116 9.64 -7.48 -2.22
CA PHE A 116 9.52 -8.85 -1.71
C PHE A 116 10.51 -9.84 -2.32
N ILE A 117 11.19 -9.47 -3.41
CA ILE A 117 12.28 -10.23 -4.05
C ILE A 117 13.63 -9.63 -3.63
N GLU A 118 13.84 -8.33 -3.88
CA GLU A 118 15.12 -7.65 -3.62
C GLU A 118 15.50 -7.62 -2.13
N LYS A 119 14.51 -7.43 -1.26
CA LYS A 119 14.65 -7.40 0.20
C LYS A 119 13.70 -8.41 0.85
N TRP A 120 13.57 -9.59 0.25
CA TRP A 120 12.69 -10.67 0.73
C TRP A 120 12.83 -10.97 2.22
N TRP A 121 14.08 -10.94 2.73
CA TRP A 121 14.43 -11.21 4.13
C TRP A 121 13.91 -10.15 5.11
N LEU A 122 13.52 -8.97 4.61
CA LEU A 122 12.99 -7.88 5.41
C LEU A 122 11.47 -7.74 5.21
N VAL A 123 11.04 -7.74 3.95
CA VAL A 123 9.64 -7.50 3.57
C VAL A 123 8.73 -8.63 4.02
N ASN A 124 9.10 -9.89 3.74
CA ASN A 124 8.23 -11.03 4.06
C ASN A 124 8.10 -11.22 5.59
N PRO A 125 9.18 -11.15 6.39
CA PRO A 125 9.03 -11.20 7.85
C PRO A 125 8.21 -10.04 8.42
N LEU A 126 8.35 -8.82 7.90
CA LEU A 126 7.55 -7.69 8.38
C LEU A 126 6.06 -7.82 8.00
N ALA A 127 5.75 -8.41 6.84
CA ALA A 127 4.38 -8.78 6.50
C ALA A 127 3.82 -9.79 7.52
N LEU A 128 4.56 -10.86 7.83
CA LEU A 128 4.14 -11.85 8.84
C LEU A 128 3.97 -11.23 10.24
N ILE A 129 4.85 -10.31 10.63
CA ILE A 129 4.72 -9.56 11.89
C ILE A 129 3.44 -8.72 11.89
N GLY A 130 3.11 -8.04 10.79
CA GLY A 130 1.86 -7.28 10.67
C GLY A 130 0.63 -8.17 10.90
N ILE A 131 0.60 -9.36 10.30
CA ILE A 131 -0.48 -10.35 10.50
C ILE A 131 -0.52 -10.83 11.95
N LEU A 132 0.64 -11.08 12.56
CA LEU A 132 0.72 -11.51 13.95
C LEU A 132 0.19 -10.44 14.91
N ILE A 133 0.49 -9.16 14.64
CA ILE A 133 -0.06 -8.03 15.41
C ILE A 133 -1.58 -8.01 15.27
N ALA A 134 -2.11 -8.20 14.06
CA ALA A 134 -3.55 -8.26 13.81
C ALA A 134 -4.21 -9.35 14.66
N TYR A 135 -3.64 -10.56 14.65
CA TYR A 135 -4.15 -11.72 15.40
C TYR A 135 -4.31 -11.45 16.91
N PHE A 136 -3.42 -10.67 17.51
CA PHE A 136 -3.51 -10.35 18.94
C PHE A 136 -4.34 -9.10 19.23
N LYS A 137 -4.19 -8.07 18.40
CA LYS A 137 -4.76 -6.73 18.61
C LYS A 137 -5.17 -6.12 17.27
N PRO A 138 -6.30 -6.54 16.69
CA PRO A 138 -6.71 -6.08 15.38
C PRO A 138 -7.09 -4.59 15.45
N ALA A 139 -6.52 -3.79 14.55
CA ALA A 139 -6.78 -2.36 14.42
C ALA A 139 -6.70 -1.93 12.96
N THR A 140 -7.68 -1.16 12.49
CA THR A 140 -7.78 -0.75 11.08
C THR A 140 -7.60 0.74 10.88
N LYS A 141 -8.29 1.61 11.65
CA LYS A 141 -8.37 3.06 11.35
C LYS A 141 -7.01 3.78 11.27
N PHE A 142 -6.25 3.80 12.36
CA PHE A 142 -4.95 4.49 12.37
C PHE A 142 -3.91 3.76 11.51
N PRO A 143 -3.75 2.42 11.61
CA PRO A 143 -2.81 1.71 10.73
C PRO A 143 -3.11 1.87 9.24
N HIS A 144 -4.38 1.96 8.83
CA HIS A 144 -4.76 2.21 7.43
C HIS A 144 -4.36 3.60 6.97
N ALA A 145 -4.61 4.63 7.78
CA ALA A 145 -4.14 5.98 7.47
C ALA A 145 -2.60 6.03 7.37
N ALA A 146 -1.90 5.42 8.32
CA ALA A 146 -0.44 5.34 8.26
C ALA A 146 0.05 4.57 7.01
N HIS A 147 -0.57 3.44 6.68
CA HIS A 147 -0.29 2.66 5.47
C HIS A 147 -0.41 3.54 4.22
N VAL A 148 -1.56 4.18 3.99
CA VAL A 148 -1.80 5.01 2.80
C VAL A 148 -0.80 6.16 2.66
N LEU A 149 -0.45 6.83 3.77
CA LEU A 149 0.54 7.92 3.73
C LEU A 149 1.95 7.40 3.39
N ILE A 150 2.40 6.35 4.07
CA ILE A 150 3.74 5.79 3.86
C ILE A 150 3.86 5.17 2.47
N SER A 151 2.81 4.52 1.95
CA SER A 151 2.78 4.02 0.57
C SER A 151 2.92 5.17 -0.42
N THR A 152 2.26 6.30 -0.18
CA THR A 152 2.40 7.48 -1.06
C THR A 152 3.83 7.98 -1.10
N TRP A 153 4.52 8.00 0.05
CA TRP A 153 5.91 8.41 0.11
C TRP A 153 6.86 7.35 -0.47
N ALA A 154 6.58 6.06 -0.31
CA ALA A 154 7.33 5.00 -0.97
C ALA A 154 7.23 5.14 -2.50
N SER A 155 6.02 5.26 -3.06
CA SER A 155 5.78 5.51 -4.48
C SER A 155 6.49 6.79 -4.96
N LEU A 156 6.49 7.85 -4.15
CA LEU A 156 7.21 9.08 -4.47
C LEU A 156 8.71 8.84 -4.55
N PHE A 157 9.31 8.22 -3.54
CA PHE A 157 10.75 8.01 -3.54
C PHE A 157 11.17 7.09 -4.68
N HIS A 158 10.35 6.09 -5.05
CA HIS A 158 10.55 5.29 -6.26
C HIS A 158 10.65 6.16 -7.52
N ILE A 159 9.72 7.13 -7.69
CA ILE A 159 9.77 8.09 -8.80
C ILE A 159 11.01 9.00 -8.70
N ILE A 160 11.36 9.50 -7.50
CA ILE A 160 12.53 10.38 -7.31
C ILE A 160 13.83 9.69 -7.73
N MET A 161 13.99 8.39 -7.46
CA MET A 161 15.21 7.66 -7.89
C MET A 161 15.34 7.61 -9.41
N ALA A 162 14.22 7.64 -10.14
CA ALA A 162 14.18 7.61 -11.60
C ALA A 162 14.44 8.99 -12.23
N ILE A 163 14.31 10.09 -11.48
CA ILE A 163 14.61 11.45 -11.96
C ILE A 163 16.09 11.54 -12.35
N GLY A 164 16.35 12.04 -13.56
CA GLY A 164 17.69 12.41 -14.01
C GLY A 164 17.79 13.81 -14.61
N SER A 165 16.66 14.51 -14.72
CA SER A 165 16.57 15.87 -15.27
C SER A 165 15.60 16.72 -14.45
N PRO A 166 15.73 18.06 -14.46
CA PRO A 166 14.75 18.94 -13.82
C PRO A 166 13.33 18.67 -14.35
N LEU A 167 12.37 18.64 -13.42
CA LEU A 167 10.96 18.42 -13.75
C LEU A 167 10.27 19.74 -14.11
N ASN A 168 9.36 19.69 -15.07
CA ASN A 168 8.49 20.81 -15.40
C ASN A 168 7.15 20.70 -14.64
N LEU A 169 6.31 21.75 -14.71
CA LEU A 169 5.02 21.77 -14.02
C LEU A 169 4.10 20.61 -14.41
N LEU A 170 4.12 20.20 -15.68
CA LEU A 170 3.32 19.08 -16.17
C LEU A 170 3.73 17.76 -15.51
N SER A 171 5.03 17.54 -15.31
CA SER A 171 5.55 16.38 -14.59
C SER A 171 5.03 16.33 -13.15
N TYR A 172 4.98 17.47 -12.44
CA TYR A 172 4.42 17.52 -11.08
C TYR A 172 2.94 17.13 -11.04
N ILE A 173 2.13 17.64 -11.98
CA ILE A 173 0.71 17.30 -12.08
C ILE A 173 0.54 15.80 -12.38
N ALA A 174 1.34 15.27 -13.32
CA ALA A 174 1.30 13.85 -13.65
C ALA A 174 1.70 12.98 -12.45
N VAL A 175 2.80 13.32 -11.76
CA VAL A 175 3.24 12.59 -10.55
C VAL A 175 2.16 12.65 -9.46
N PHE A 176 1.51 13.79 -9.25
CA PHE A 176 0.40 13.89 -8.30
C PHE A 176 -0.71 12.88 -8.61
N LEU A 177 -1.13 12.80 -9.87
CA LEU A 177 -2.16 11.87 -10.31
C LEU A 177 -1.70 10.41 -10.16
N PHE A 178 -0.45 10.11 -10.50
CA PHE A 178 0.13 8.79 -10.29
C PHE A 178 0.16 8.42 -8.82
N LEU A 179 0.66 9.28 -7.94
CA LEU A 179 0.67 9.03 -6.49
C LEU A 179 -0.73 8.76 -5.98
N PHE A 180 -1.71 9.59 -6.36
CA PHE A 180 -3.10 9.38 -5.97
C PHE A 180 -3.64 8.02 -6.43
N VAL A 181 -3.55 7.71 -7.72
CA VAL A 181 -4.07 6.44 -8.29
C VAL A 181 -3.32 5.23 -7.73
N SER A 182 -2.00 5.35 -7.60
CA SER A 182 -1.11 4.30 -7.13
C SER A 182 -1.41 3.84 -5.72
N VAL A 183 -2.00 4.69 -4.88
CA VAL A 183 -2.33 4.32 -3.51
C VAL A 183 -3.84 4.12 -3.35
N TRP A 184 -4.65 5.01 -3.90
CA TRP A 184 -6.09 4.99 -3.70
C TRP A 184 -6.73 3.68 -4.14
N ILE A 185 -6.35 3.16 -5.31
CA ILE A 185 -6.93 1.93 -5.85
C ILE A 185 -6.37 0.69 -5.14
N PRO A 186 -5.06 0.37 -5.25
CA PRO A 186 -4.56 -0.90 -4.72
C PRO A 186 -4.60 -0.97 -3.19
N CYS A 187 -4.25 0.10 -2.45
CA CYS A 187 -4.26 0.03 -0.99
C CYS A 187 -5.69 -0.13 -0.43
N CYS A 188 -6.68 0.57 -0.97
CA CYS A 188 -8.08 0.38 -0.52
C CYS A 188 -8.62 -1.00 -0.92
N VAL A 189 -8.27 -1.50 -2.12
CA VAL A 189 -8.66 -2.84 -2.56
C VAL A 189 -8.04 -3.90 -1.64
N SER A 190 -6.77 -3.76 -1.30
CA SER A 190 -6.06 -4.67 -0.40
C SER A 190 -6.62 -4.66 1.02
N ASP A 191 -6.74 -3.48 1.62
CA ASP A 191 -7.03 -3.34 3.03
C ASP A 191 -8.50 -3.61 3.37
N ILE A 192 -9.40 -3.41 2.40
CA ILE A 192 -10.85 -3.44 2.62
C ILE A 192 -11.52 -4.48 1.75
N VAL A 193 -11.38 -4.40 0.43
CA VAL A 193 -12.19 -5.22 -0.49
C VAL A 193 -11.79 -6.69 -0.39
N PHE A 194 -10.50 -6.97 -0.56
CA PHE A 194 -9.94 -8.33 -0.57
C PHE A 194 -10.30 -9.14 0.69
N PRO A 195 -10.04 -8.69 1.93
CA PRO A 195 -10.37 -9.46 3.13
C PRO A 195 -11.88 -9.69 3.29
N LEU A 196 -12.72 -8.75 2.87
CA LEU A 196 -14.18 -8.86 2.98
C LEU A 196 -14.80 -9.85 1.98
N LEU A 197 -14.11 -10.20 0.89
CA LEU A 197 -14.56 -11.27 -0.02
C LEU A 197 -14.67 -12.60 0.74
N PHE A 198 -13.68 -12.90 1.59
CA PHE A 198 -13.62 -14.14 2.38
C PHE A 198 -14.56 -14.14 3.59
N VAL A 199 -15.19 -13.00 3.91
CA VAL A 199 -16.23 -12.93 4.94
C VAL A 199 -17.59 -13.36 4.37
N LYS A 200 -17.88 -12.95 3.12
CA LYS A 200 -19.16 -13.23 2.44
C LYS A 200 -19.34 -14.69 2.07
N ASP A 201 -18.28 -15.35 1.60
CA ASP A 201 -18.32 -16.74 1.12
C ASP A 201 -18.71 -17.77 2.19
N GLU A 202 -18.76 -17.40 3.47
CA GLU A 202 -19.21 -18.29 4.55
C GLU A 202 -20.61 -17.96 5.10
N VAL A 203 -21.13 -16.74 4.90
CA VAL A 203 -22.52 -16.44 5.28
C VAL A 203 -23.46 -17.19 4.35
N ASP A 204 -23.15 -17.26 3.05
CA ASP A 204 -23.93 -18.01 2.05
C ASP A 204 -23.73 -19.54 2.11
N LYS A 205 -22.71 -20.04 2.83
CA LYS A 205 -22.51 -21.50 3.02
C LYS A 205 -23.23 -22.08 4.24
N ASN A 206 -23.82 -21.24 5.07
CA ASN A 206 -24.56 -21.62 6.28
C ASN A 206 -26.07 -21.37 6.15
N VAL A 207 -26.58 -21.13 4.94
CA VAL A 207 -27.99 -20.99 4.59
C VAL A 207 -28.40 -22.14 3.69
#